data_AF-A0A847DYJ9-F1
#
_entry.id   AF-A0A847DYJ9-F1
#
_cell.length_a   1.000
_cell.length_b   1.000
_cell.length_c   1.000
_cell.angle_alpha   90.00
_cell.angle_beta   90.00
_cell.angle_gamma   90.00
#
_symmetry.space_group_name_H-M   'P 1'
#
loop_
_entity.id
_entity.type
_entity.pdbx_description
1 polymer ?
#
loop_
_entity_poly.entity_id
_entity_poly.type
_entity_poly.pdbx_seq_one_letter_code
_entity_poly.pdbx_strand_id
1 'polypeptide(L)'
;MLLASAERLGRRGSVEVVGEETIDGRRTVHLAVTGSPGAEVDGVARYDLWLRVEDLFPLQAESRDARRRLLETTRLAELEVGARFPENFFAP
;
A
#
# COMPACT_ATOMS: atom_id res chain seq x y z
N MET A 1 -1.83 6.84 -8.34
CA MET A 1 -0.74 6.03 -7.74
C MET A 1 -1.10 5.81 -6.29
N LEU A 2 -1.49 4.58 -5.94
CA LEU A 2 -2.20 4.22 -4.70
C LEU A 2 -1.62 4.82 -3.41
N LEU A 3 -0.30 4.90 -3.27
CA LEU A 3 0.35 5.49 -2.09
C LEU A 3 -0.03 6.97 -1.87
N ALA A 4 -0.11 7.77 -2.94
CA ALA A 4 -0.50 9.18 -2.84
C ALA A 4 -1.97 9.32 -2.42
N SER A 5 -2.85 8.41 -2.85
CA SER A 5 -4.25 8.38 -2.43
C SER A 5 -4.38 7.98 -0.96
N ALA A 6 -3.60 6.99 -0.50
CA ALA A 6 -3.54 6.61 0.90
C ALA A 6 -3.02 7.76 1.78
N GLU A 7 -1.95 8.45 1.38
CA GLU A 7 -1.43 9.60 2.13
C GLU A 7 -2.48 10.73 2.22
N ARG A 8 -3.15 11.06 1.11
CA ARG A 8 -4.22 12.07 1.09
C ARG A 8 -5.38 11.70 2.03
N LEU A 9 -5.74 10.42 2.08
CA LEU A 9 -6.77 9.92 2.99
C LEU A 9 -6.32 10.02 4.45
N GLY A 10 -5.10 9.59 4.76
CA GLY A 10 -4.51 9.62 6.11
C GLY A 10 -4.36 11.02 6.69
N ARG A 11 -4.07 12.04 5.85
CA ARG A 11 -4.06 13.45 6.26
C ARG A 11 -5.42 13.95 6.78
N ARG A 12 -6.52 13.27 6.42
CA ARG A 12 -7.89 13.56 6.85
C ARG A 12 -8.46 12.43 7.70
N GLY A 13 -7.62 11.70 8.42
CA GLY A 13 -8.01 10.47 9.10
C GLY A 13 -6.96 9.98 10.10
N SER A 14 -6.81 8.66 10.19
CA SER A 14 -5.80 8.00 11.02
C SER A 14 -4.92 7.06 10.20
N VAL A 15 -3.71 6.84 10.71
CA VAL A 15 -2.79 5.79 10.28
C VAL A 15 -2.45 4.97 11.52
N GLU A 16 -2.68 3.66 11.44
CA GLU A 16 -2.49 2.74 12.55
C GLU A 16 -1.62 1.56 12.11
N VAL A 17 -0.70 1.14 12.96
CA VAL A 17 -0.01 -0.14 12.78
C VAL A 17 -0.95 -1.23 13.30
N VAL A 18 -1.39 -2.11 12.40
CA VAL A 18 -2.26 -3.24 12.75
C VAL A 18 -1.44 -4.39 13.34
N GLY A 19 -0.27 -4.64 12.76
CA GLY A 19 0.62 -5.71 13.19
C GLY A 19 1.70 -6.03 12.17
N GLU A 20 2.35 -7.17 12.34
CA GLU A 20 3.27 -7.73 11.37
C GLU A 20 2.70 -9.01 10.76
N GLU A 21 2.92 -9.20 9.46
CA GLU A 21 2.47 -10.36 8.69
C GLU A 21 3.56 -10.82 7.72
N THR A 22 3.51 -12.09 7.30
CA THR A 22 4.41 -12.59 6.24
C THR A 22 3.65 -12.72 4.93
N ILE A 23 4.11 -12.01 3.89
CA ILE A 23 3.57 -12.09 2.53
C ILE A 23 4.70 -12.54 1.61
N ASP A 24 4.46 -13.61 0.83
CA ASP A 24 5.42 -14.18 -0.12
C ASP A 24 6.81 -14.44 0.50
N GLY A 25 6.81 -14.92 1.75
CA GLY A 25 8.04 -15.21 2.51
C GLY A 25 8.79 -13.99 3.04
N ARG A 26 8.25 -12.78 2.87
CA ARG A 26 8.83 -11.51 3.35
C ARG A 26 8.05 -11.00 4.55
N ARG A 27 8.74 -10.53 5.59
CA ARG A 27 8.11 -9.87 6.74
C ARG A 27 7.59 -8.50 6.33
N THR A 28 6.38 -8.19 6.74
CA THR A 28 5.72 -6.92 6.45
C THR A 28 5.14 -6.32 7.72
N VAL A 29 5.09 -5.00 7.78
CA VAL A 29 4.22 -4.26 8.68
C VAL A 29 2.90 -3.96 7.95
N HIS A 30 1.79 -4.29 8.58
CA HIS A 30 0.45 -3.97 8.10
C HIS A 30 0.02 -2.62 8.68
N LEU A 31 -0.19 -1.64 7.80
CA LEU A 31 -0.72 -0.33 8.13
C LEU A 31 -2.17 -0.20 7.66
N ALA A 32 -2.98 0.36 8.55
CA ALA A 32 -4.35 0.77 8.30
C ALA A 32 -4.42 2.28 8.12
N VAL A 33 -4.79 2.74 6.93
CA VAL A 33 -5.05 4.16 6.67
C VAL A 33 -6.55 4.35 6.53
N THR A 34 -7.19 5.01 7.49
CA THR A 34 -8.65 5.17 7.54
C THR A 34 -9.02 6.64 7.49
N GLY A 35 -9.91 7.04 6.59
CA GLY A 35 -10.44 8.41 6.58
C GLY A 35 -11.29 8.69 7.82
N SER A 36 -11.37 9.96 8.25
CA SER A 36 -12.40 10.40 9.21
C SER A 36 -13.82 10.07 8.69
N PRO A 37 -14.87 10.09 9.54
CA PRO A 37 -16.23 9.81 9.10
C PRO A 37 -16.64 10.65 7.88
N GLY A 38 -17.06 9.97 6.80
CA GLY A 38 -17.43 10.61 5.51
C GLY A 38 -16.25 11.03 4.62
N ALA A 39 -15.00 10.85 5.06
CA ALA A 39 -13.81 11.14 4.28
C ALA A 39 -13.46 9.96 3.35
N GLU A 40 -13.51 10.22 2.05
CA GLU A 40 -13.09 9.26 1.03
C GLU A 40 -12.13 9.91 0.02
N VAL A 41 -11.39 9.07 -0.70
CA VAL A 41 -10.63 9.41 -1.91
C VAL A 41 -11.07 8.43 -3.00
N ASP A 42 -11.72 8.94 -4.05
CA ASP A 42 -12.18 8.14 -5.20
C ASP A 42 -13.05 6.92 -4.78
N GLY A 43 -13.91 7.10 -3.77
CA GLY A 43 -14.77 6.04 -3.22
C GLY A 43 -14.10 5.11 -2.20
N VAL A 44 -12.81 5.32 -1.91
CA VAL A 44 -12.06 4.57 -0.91
C VAL A 44 -12.10 5.28 0.44
N ALA A 45 -12.57 4.58 1.47
CA ALA A 45 -12.61 5.05 2.86
C ALA A 45 -11.48 4.47 3.73
N ARG A 46 -10.83 3.40 3.24
CA ARG A 46 -9.68 2.78 3.90
C ARG A 46 -8.71 2.14 2.91
N TYR A 47 -7.43 2.27 3.21
CA TYR A 47 -6.39 1.43 2.65
C TYR A 47 -5.78 0.52 3.71
N ASP A 48 -5.56 -0.74 3.35
CA ASP A 48 -4.73 -1.68 4.09
C ASP A 48 -3.43 -1.85 3.29
N LEU A 49 -2.28 -1.55 3.90
CA LEU A 49 -0.97 -1.56 3.24
C LEU A 49 -0.05 -2.54 3.94
N TRP A 50 0.56 -3.45 3.18
CA TRP A 50 1.59 -4.34 3.67
C TRP A 50 2.94 -3.92 3.12
N LEU A 51 3.76 -3.36 4.00
CA LEU A 51 5.06 -2.80 3.67
C LEU A 51 6.14 -3.72 4.20
N ARG A 52 7.10 -4.09 3.36
CA ARG A 52 8.24 -4.90 3.76
C ARG A 52 9.01 -4.23 4.91
N VAL A 53 9.34 -4.98 5.96
CA VAL A 53 9.97 -4.40 7.17
C VAL A 53 11.34 -3.78 6.88
N GLU A 54 12.10 -4.36 5.94
CA GLU A 54 13.48 -3.96 5.67
C GLU A 54 13.60 -2.56 5.04
N ASP A 55 12.66 -2.16 4.18
CA ASP A 55 12.76 -0.94 3.37
C ASP A 55 11.43 -0.20 3.18
N LEU A 56 10.37 -0.65 3.85
CA LEU A 56 9.00 -0.15 3.72
C LEU A 56 8.45 -0.25 2.29
N PHE A 57 9.03 -1.10 1.45
CA PHE A 57 8.55 -1.30 0.09
C PHE A 57 7.16 -1.96 0.11
N PRO A 58 6.15 -1.41 -0.58
CA PRO A 58 4.81 -1.99 -0.59
C PRO A 58 4.79 -3.32 -1.35
N LEU A 59 4.40 -4.41 -0.68
CA LEU A 59 4.20 -5.71 -1.32
C LEU A 59 2.74 -5.91 -1.75
N GLN A 60 1.82 -5.42 -0.94
CA GLN A 60 0.39 -5.46 -1.20
C GLN A 60 -0.30 -4.20 -0.70
N ALA A 61 -1.33 -3.80 -1.41
CA ALA A 61 -2.30 -2.82 -0.92
C ALA A 61 -3.72 -3.26 -1.25
N GLU A 62 -4.63 -3.02 -0.33
CA GLU A 62 -6.06 -3.20 -0.54
C GLU A 62 -6.79 -1.88 -0.31
N SER A 63 -7.76 -1.58 -1.17
CA SER A 63 -8.66 -0.45 -1.00
C SER A 63 -10.05 -0.95 -0.58
N ARG A 64 -10.69 -0.21 0.31
CA ARG A 64 -12.00 -0.57 0.85
C ARG A 64 -12.95 0.62 0.89
N ASP A 65 -14.22 0.36 0.62
CA ASP A 65 -15.28 1.36 0.76
C ASP A 65 -15.61 1.65 2.24
N ALA A 66 -16.51 2.61 2.48
CA ALA A 66 -16.97 2.97 3.83
C ALA A 66 -17.62 1.81 4.61
N ARG A 67 -18.07 0.75 3.92
CA ARG A 67 -18.63 -0.47 4.52
C ARG A 67 -17.57 -1.56 4.71
N ARG A 68 -16.28 -1.21 4.57
CA ARG A 68 -15.12 -2.12 4.65
C ARG A 68 -15.11 -3.21 3.57
N ARG A 69 -15.93 -3.07 2.51
CA ARG A 69 -15.91 -4.01 1.39
C ARG A 69 -14.67 -3.75 0.55
N LEU A 70 -14.00 -4.84 0.16
CA LEU A 70 -12.85 -4.78 -0.73
C LEU A 70 -13.29 -4.23 -2.08
N LEU A 71 -12.57 -3.21 -2.56
CA LEU A 71 -12.75 -2.61 -3.88
C LEU A 71 -11.69 -3.13 -4.85
N GLU A 72 -10.43 -3.11 -4.42
CA GLU A 72 -9.30 -3.53 -5.24
C GLU A 72 -8.18 -4.10 -4.35
N THR A 73 -7.43 -5.06 -4.92
CA THR A 73 -6.14 -5.51 -4.40
C THR A 73 -5.06 -5.22 -5.44
N THR A 74 -4.03 -4.47 -5.05
CA THR A 74 -2.81 -4.27 -5.83
C THR A 74 -1.70 -5.11 -5.21
N ARG A 75 -1.04 -5.95 -6.01
CA ARG A 75 0.14 -6.71 -5.61
C ARG A 75 1.36 -6.30 -6.43
N LEU A 76 2.48 -6.13 -5.74
CA LEU A 76 3.79 -5.91 -6.35
C LEU A 76 4.60 -7.20 -6.14
N ALA A 77 4.25 -8.22 -6.92
CA ALA A 77 4.93 -9.51 -6.92
C ALA A 77 6.25 -9.45 -7.71
N GLU A 78 7.17 -10.37 -7.40
CA GLU A 78 8.42 -10.62 -8.16
C GLU A 78 9.34 -9.41 -8.36
N LEU A 79 9.35 -8.47 -7.41
CA LEU A 79 10.25 -7.32 -7.49
C LEU A 79 11.66 -7.65 -7.00
N GLU A 80 12.64 -7.43 -7.88
CA GLU A 80 14.06 -7.35 -7.55
C GLU A 80 14.44 -5.89 -7.26
N VAL A 81 14.84 -5.62 -6.02
CA VAL A 81 15.34 -4.30 -5.60
C VAL A 81 16.86 -4.29 -5.74
N GLY A 82 17.40 -3.28 -6.42
CA GLY A 82 18.83 -3.18 -6.71
C GLY A 82 19.29 -3.91 -7.97
N ALA A 83 18.36 -4.27 -8.86
CA ALA A 83 18.69 -4.86 -10.15
C ALA A 83 19.65 -3.94 -10.93
N ARG A 84 20.71 -4.53 -11.48
CA ARG A 84 21.61 -3.82 -12.40
C ARG A 84 21.00 -3.82 -13.79
N PHE A 85 20.73 -2.63 -14.30
CA PHE A 85 20.28 -2.45 -15.67
C PHE A 85 21.47 -2.33 -16.62
N PRO A 86 21.40 -2.89 -17.84
CA PRO A 86 22.32 -2.54 -18.93
C PRO A 86 22.35 -1.03 -19.19
N GLU A 87 23.46 -0.50 -19.69
CA GLU A 87 23.63 0.95 -19.93
C GLU A 87 22.56 1.55 -20.86
N ASN A 88 21.99 0.74 -21.76
CA ASN A 88 20.97 1.13 -22.73
C ASN A 88 19.54 0.72 -22.32
N PHE A 89 19.32 0.26 -21.09
CA PHE A 89 18.01 -0.25 -20.67
C PHE A 89 16.89 0.79 -20.72
N PHE A 90 17.22 2.07 -20.52
CA PHE A 90 16.28 3.19 -20.59
C PHE A 90 16.43 4.01 -21.89
N ALA A 91 17.20 3.52 -22.87
CA ALA A 91 17.27 4.15 -24.18
C ALA A 91 16.01 3.77 -25.01
N PRO A 92 15.32 4.74 -25.64
CA PRO A 92 14.11 4.48 -26.44
C PRO A 92 14.33 3.57 -27.65
#